data_AF-A0A060SAW4-F1
#
_entry.id   AF-A0A060SAW4-F1
#
_cell.length_a   1.000
_cell.length_b   1.000
_cell.length_c   1.000
_cell.angle_alpha   90.00
_cell.angle_beta   90.00
_cell.angle_gamma   90.00
#
_symmetry.space_group_name_H-M   'P 1'
#
loop_
_entity.id
_entity.type
_entity.pdbx_description
1 polymer ?
#
loop_
_entity_poly.entity_id
_entity_poly.type
_entity_poly.pdbx_seq_one_letter_code
_entity_poly.pdbx_strand_id
1 'polypeptide(L)'
;MRRNPEVVEDVYYEQGTVVIWQWLSLHRFFPPGKTPQKIMRGTASDYRNSESFKILSAYHLPMVTEHFHVYRSTNHDPILLIPGGKVIRAFNISRFGPRPPPSFPADDLVSLTDQMRIAEPRLPGRNETFPEPSVLGKDATVQDESDRSGDDGNRSEQSTEAQRAETRLPLYPPLAPLAVLFEAVPGWDIRVAEQLRGSDTMPDIASCEVGCEGRVVVGVGGGNLYIWRLED
;
A
#
# COMPACT_ATOMS: atom_id res chain seq x y z
N MET A 1 0.76 19.44 -16.82
CA MET A 1 1.62 20.36 -16.05
C MET A 1 3.00 20.42 -16.70
N ARG A 2 3.39 21.58 -17.25
CA ARG A 2 4.76 21.80 -17.77
C ARG A 2 5.64 22.18 -16.57
N ARG A 3 6.66 21.36 -16.26
CA ARG A 3 7.66 21.66 -15.23
C ARG A 3 8.65 22.69 -15.79
N ASN A 4 8.94 23.74 -15.02
CA ASN A 4 9.90 24.77 -15.41
C ASN A 4 11.32 24.20 -15.22
N PRO A 5 12.13 24.03 -16.28
CA PRO A 5 13.44 23.39 -16.20
C PRO A 5 14.50 24.22 -15.45
N GLU A 6 14.20 25.47 -15.12
CA GLU A 6 15.13 26.39 -14.43
C GLU A 6 14.98 26.39 -12.90
N VAL A 7 13.94 25.77 -12.35
CA VAL A 7 13.83 25.57 -10.89
C VAL A 7 14.52 24.25 -10.55
N VAL A 8 15.84 24.32 -10.48
CA VAL A 8 16.66 23.26 -9.89
C VAL A 8 16.41 23.31 -8.37
N GLU A 9 15.90 22.20 -7.83
CA GLU A 9 15.73 21.88 -6.40
C GLU A 9 14.42 22.30 -5.70
N ASP A 10 13.29 21.76 -6.15
CA ASP A 10 12.29 21.28 -5.18
C ASP A 10 12.69 19.85 -4.76
N VAL A 11 13.60 19.74 -3.78
CA VAL A 11 13.88 18.44 -3.14
C VAL A 11 12.67 18.08 -2.29
N TYR A 12 11.91 17.10 -2.75
CA TYR A 12 10.75 16.59 -2.04
C TYR A 12 11.16 15.46 -1.10
N TYR A 13 10.97 15.66 0.20
CA TYR A 13 11.20 14.65 1.23
C TYR A 13 9.89 13.95 1.58
N GLU A 14 9.84 12.63 1.39
CA GLU A 14 8.75 11.78 1.89
C GLU A 14 9.18 11.04 3.14
N GLN A 15 8.20 10.69 3.97
CA GLN A 15 8.43 9.75 5.07
C GLN A 15 8.84 8.39 4.51
N GLY A 16 9.95 7.86 5.03
CA GLY A 16 10.33 6.48 4.77
C GLY A 16 9.24 5.52 5.26
N THR A 17 9.19 4.32 4.69
CA THR A 17 8.25 3.28 5.13
C THR A 17 9.02 1.97 5.31
N VAL A 18 8.84 1.30 6.45
CA VAL A 18 9.29 -0.08 6.64
C VAL A 18 8.16 -1.02 6.27
N VAL A 19 8.42 -1.91 5.32
CA VAL A 19 7.44 -2.91 4.88
C VAL A 19 8.03 -4.30 5.08
N ILE A 20 7.35 -5.12 5.90
CA ILE A 20 7.63 -6.55 5.96
C ILE A 20 6.72 -7.25 4.97
N TRP A 21 7.31 -8.01 4.06
CA TRP A 21 6.59 -8.79 3.08
C TRP A 21 7.08 -10.24 3.07
N GLN A 22 6.16 -11.14 2.74
CA GLN A 22 6.44 -12.55 2.55
C GLN A 22 6.27 -12.90 1.09
N TRP A 23 7.29 -13.49 0.50
CA TRP A 23 7.17 -14.06 -0.83
C TRP A 23 6.38 -15.37 -0.77
N LEU A 24 5.19 -15.40 -1.37
CA LEU A 24 4.25 -16.52 -1.23
C LEU A 24 4.78 -17.81 -1.88
N SER A 25 5.57 -17.65 -2.95
CA SER A 25 6.16 -18.76 -3.68
C SER A 25 7.39 -19.35 -2.99
N LEU A 26 7.93 -18.72 -1.94
CA LEU A 26 9.13 -19.20 -1.25
C LEU A 26 8.93 -20.62 -0.72
N HIS A 27 7.80 -20.90 -0.04
CA HIS A 27 7.53 -22.23 0.51
C HIS A 27 7.27 -23.29 -0.58
N ARG A 28 6.75 -22.87 -1.73
CA ARG A 28 6.54 -23.76 -2.89
C ARG A 28 7.87 -24.22 -3.48
N PHE A 29 8.82 -23.30 -3.58
CA PHE A 29 10.10 -23.53 -4.25
C PHE A 29 11.22 -24.00 -3.33
N PHE A 30 11.19 -23.58 -2.07
CA PHE A 30 12.16 -23.88 -1.03
C PHE A 30 11.44 -24.34 0.25
N PRO A 31 10.70 -25.46 0.20
CA PRO A 31 10.04 -25.99 1.39
C PRO A 31 11.08 -26.31 2.48
N PRO A 32 10.79 -25.98 3.75
CA PRO A 32 11.73 -26.17 4.85
C PRO A 32 12.12 -27.66 4.97
N GLY A 33 13.41 -27.92 5.14
CA GLY A 33 13.95 -29.26 5.30
C GLY A 33 14.06 -30.09 4.02
N LYS A 34 13.76 -29.53 2.84
CA LYS A 34 13.96 -30.21 1.55
C LYS A 34 15.09 -29.56 0.76
N THR A 35 15.81 -30.36 -0.01
CA THR A 35 16.82 -29.85 -0.95
C THR A 35 16.13 -29.08 -2.08
N PRO A 36 16.69 -27.91 -2.49
CA PRO A 36 16.16 -27.15 -3.62
C PRO A 36 16.05 -28.04 -4.85
N GLN A 37 14.88 -28.06 -5.50
CA GLN A 37 14.69 -28.85 -6.71
C GLN A 37 15.46 -28.21 -7.87
N LYS A 38 16.35 -28.99 -8.52
CA LYS A 38 17.12 -28.53 -9.68
C LYS A 38 16.23 -28.07 -10.86
N ILE A 39 15.04 -28.67 -11.00
CA ILE A 39 14.06 -28.32 -12.02
C ILE A 39 12.81 -27.80 -11.32
N MET A 40 12.61 -26.49 -11.35
CA MET A 40 11.40 -25.86 -10.83
C MET A 40 10.30 -25.96 -11.90
N ARG A 41 9.46 -27.01 -11.84
CA ARG A 41 8.31 -27.16 -12.77
C ARG A 41 7.07 -26.48 -12.20
N GLY A 42 6.42 -25.65 -13.01
CA GLY A 42 5.42 -24.65 -12.60
C GLY A 42 5.91 -23.27 -13.05
N THR A 43 5.01 -22.42 -13.57
CA THR A 43 5.29 -21.15 -14.27
C THR A 43 6.63 -20.52 -13.85
N ALA A 44 7.71 -20.84 -14.55
CA ALA A 44 9.04 -20.29 -14.27
C ALA A 44 9.10 -18.79 -14.61
N SER A 45 8.15 -18.31 -15.43
CA SER A 45 7.82 -16.91 -15.60
C SER A 45 7.37 -16.25 -14.29
N ASP A 46 6.74 -16.98 -13.36
CA ASP A 46 6.35 -16.44 -12.05
C ASP A 46 7.55 -16.29 -11.12
N TYR A 47 8.66 -17.02 -11.25
CA TYR A 47 9.81 -16.73 -10.37
C TYR A 47 10.37 -15.32 -10.62
N ARG A 48 10.45 -14.90 -11.89
CA ARG A 48 10.94 -13.57 -12.29
C ARG A 48 9.86 -12.47 -12.27
N ASN A 49 8.59 -12.84 -12.49
CA ASN A 49 7.47 -11.90 -12.59
C ASN A 49 6.38 -12.12 -11.50
N SER A 50 6.60 -12.95 -10.47
CA SER A 50 5.63 -13.08 -9.37
C SER A 50 5.74 -11.86 -8.47
N GLU A 51 4.86 -10.92 -8.75
CA GLU A 51 4.41 -9.91 -7.81
C GLU A 51 3.59 -10.53 -6.65
N SER A 52 3.65 -11.86 -6.47
CA SER A 52 2.96 -12.62 -5.43
C SER A 52 3.70 -12.52 -4.09
N PHE A 53 3.81 -11.30 -3.57
CA PHE A 53 4.16 -11.07 -2.18
C PHE A 53 2.91 -10.71 -1.38
N LYS A 54 2.93 -11.05 -0.10
CA LYS A 54 1.95 -10.57 0.88
C LYS A 54 2.64 -9.59 1.80
N ILE A 55 2.16 -8.36 1.84
CA ILE A 55 2.57 -7.40 2.88
C ILE A 55 2.04 -7.94 4.21
N LEU A 56 2.94 -8.23 5.13
CA LEU A 56 2.60 -8.64 6.49
C LEU A 56 2.37 -7.42 7.38
N SER A 57 3.24 -6.43 7.29
CA SER A 57 3.16 -5.21 8.08
C SER A 57 3.81 -4.04 7.36
N ALA A 58 3.37 -2.82 7.68
CA ALA A 58 3.89 -1.59 7.11
C ALA A 58 3.78 -0.46 8.13
N TYR A 59 4.85 0.30 8.30
CA TYR A 59 4.94 1.39 9.28
C TYR A 59 5.66 2.60 8.67
N HIS A 60 5.21 3.80 9.04
CA HIS A 60 5.94 5.02 8.70
C HIS A 60 7.20 5.15 9.56
N LEU A 61 8.31 5.51 8.92
CA LEU A 61 9.53 5.94 9.57
C LEU A 61 9.48 7.46 9.79
N PRO A 62 9.96 7.94 10.94
CA PRO A 62 10.21 9.37 11.13
C PRO A 62 11.12 9.91 10.03
N MET A 63 10.85 11.13 9.54
CA MET A 63 11.64 11.78 8.48
C MET A 63 13.12 11.99 8.85
N VAL A 64 13.44 11.97 10.15
CA VAL A 64 14.81 12.07 10.67
C VAL A 64 15.62 10.79 10.48
N THR A 65 14.99 9.70 10.02
CA THR A 65 15.66 8.41 9.81
C THR A 65 16.40 8.40 8.47
N GLU A 66 17.70 8.63 8.48
CA GLU A 66 18.53 8.58 7.26
C GLU A 66 19.05 7.16 6.97
N HIS A 67 19.39 6.43 8.04
CA HIS A 67 20.02 5.13 7.96
C HIS A 67 19.30 4.12 8.84
N PHE A 68 19.37 2.85 8.45
CA PHE A 68 18.92 1.73 9.26
C PHE A 68 19.71 0.47 8.91
N HIS A 69 19.74 -0.49 9.81
CA HIS A 69 20.40 -1.77 9.61
C HIS A 69 19.48 -2.91 10.06
N VAL A 70 19.43 -3.99 9.29
CA VAL A 70 18.67 -5.19 9.64
C VAL A 70 19.64 -6.32 9.97
N TYR A 71 19.74 -6.65 11.25
CA TYR A 71 20.48 -7.81 11.71
C TYR A 71 19.65 -9.08 11.55
N ARG A 72 20.27 -10.13 11.03
CA ARG A 72 19.66 -11.45 10.87
C ARG A 72 20.65 -12.53 11.29
N SER A 73 20.18 -13.51 12.05
CA SER A 73 20.93 -14.70 12.43
C SER A 73 20.02 -15.93 12.39
N THR A 74 20.61 -17.11 12.37
CA THR A 74 19.84 -18.38 12.46
C THR A 74 19.28 -18.62 13.85
N ASN A 75 19.89 -18.03 14.88
CA ASN A 75 19.59 -18.32 16.29
C ASN A 75 18.82 -17.19 16.99
N HIS A 76 18.61 -16.07 16.31
CA HIS A 76 17.99 -14.88 16.89
C HIS A 76 16.90 -14.35 15.96
N ASP A 77 15.90 -13.72 16.56
CA ASP A 77 14.92 -12.93 15.80
C ASP A 77 15.63 -11.83 15.01
N PRO A 78 15.12 -11.47 13.81
CA PRO A 78 15.65 -10.34 13.06
C PRO A 78 15.42 -9.02 13.82
N ILE A 79 16.44 -8.18 13.88
CA ILE A 79 16.42 -6.90 14.59
C ILE A 79 16.64 -5.76 13.60
N LEU A 80 15.78 -4.74 13.67
CA LEU A 80 15.94 -3.49 12.95
C LEU A 80 16.58 -2.44 13.87
N LEU A 81 17.72 -1.90 13.49
CA LEU A 81 18.41 -0.82 14.18
C LEU A 81 18.24 0.48 13.41
N ILE A 82 17.88 1.54 14.12
CA ILE A 82 17.73 2.88 13.56
C ILE A 82 18.55 3.85 14.42
N PRO A 83 19.68 4.37 13.91
CA PRO A 83 20.36 5.48 14.55
C PRO A 83 19.47 6.74 14.56
N GLY A 84 19.42 7.42 15.70
CA GLY A 84 18.68 8.66 15.89
C GLY A 84 19.41 9.57 16.89
N GLY A 85 20.30 10.42 16.36
CA GLY A 85 21.15 11.29 17.18
C GLY A 85 22.10 10.48 18.07
N LYS A 86 21.94 10.58 19.38
CA LYS A 86 22.78 9.89 20.39
C LYS A 86 22.26 8.52 20.82
N VAL A 87 21.18 8.05 20.20
CA VAL A 87 20.50 6.81 20.57
C VAL A 87 20.38 5.93 19.33
N ILE A 88 20.60 4.62 19.49
CA ILE A 88 20.21 3.63 18.49
C ILE A 88 18.93 2.97 18.97
N ARG A 89 17.85 3.07 18.20
CA ARG A 89 16.62 2.32 18.49
C ARG A 89 16.68 0.94 17.85
N ALA A 90 16.48 -0.09 18.65
CA ALA A 90 16.40 -1.48 18.20
C ALA A 90 14.96 -1.98 18.27
N PHE A 91 14.45 -2.58 17.19
CA PHE A 91 13.13 -3.19 17.13
C PHE A 91 13.25 -4.66 16.74
N ASN A 92 12.58 -5.55 17.48
CA ASN A 92 12.45 -6.95 17.08
C ASN A 92 11.38 -7.06 15.98
N ILE A 93 11.79 -7.44 14.77
CA ILE A 93 10.93 -7.54 13.58
C ILE A 93 9.83 -8.60 13.76
N SER A 94 10.06 -9.66 14.56
CA SER A 94 9.06 -10.67 14.89
C SER A 94 7.90 -10.12 15.73
N ARG A 95 8.05 -8.94 16.36
CA ARG A 95 6.99 -8.26 17.12
C ARG A 95 6.12 -7.32 16.26
N PHE A 96 6.40 -7.19 14.98
CA PHE A 96 5.62 -6.30 14.12
C PHE A 96 4.23 -6.90 13.91
N GLY A 97 3.22 -6.14 14.32
CA GLY A 97 1.83 -6.54 14.16
C GLY A 97 1.40 -6.61 12.69
N PRO A 98 0.41 -7.47 12.35
CA PRO A 98 -0.14 -7.53 11.01
C PRO A 98 -0.77 -6.20 10.62
N ARG A 99 -0.65 -5.82 9.33
CA ARG A 99 -1.33 -4.62 8.81
C ARG A 99 -2.84 -4.77 9.02
N PRO A 100 -3.54 -3.73 9.51
CA PRO A 100 -5.00 -3.75 9.51
C PRO A 100 -5.50 -3.98 8.07
N PRO A 101 -6.55 -4.79 7.88
CA PRO A 101 -7.11 -4.97 6.55
C PRO A 101 -7.51 -3.59 6.00
N PRO A 102 -7.30 -3.32 4.70
CA PRO A 102 -7.84 -2.11 4.10
C PRO A 102 -9.33 -2.08 4.39
N SER A 103 -9.86 -0.90 4.75
CA SER A 103 -11.30 -0.72 4.91
C SER A 103 -11.94 -1.23 3.62
N PHE A 104 -12.70 -2.31 3.74
CA PHE A 104 -13.38 -2.86 2.58
C PHE A 104 -14.32 -1.78 2.05
N PRO A 105 -14.51 -1.68 0.73
CA PRO A 105 -15.54 -0.88 0.08
C PRO A 105 -16.99 -1.15 0.51
N ALA A 106 -17.31 -1.34 1.79
CA ALA A 106 -18.62 -1.79 2.21
C ALA A 106 -19.70 -0.76 1.88
N ASP A 107 -19.39 0.53 1.98
CA ASP A 107 -20.42 1.57 1.83
C ASP A 107 -20.71 1.94 0.36
N ASP A 108 -19.75 1.71 -0.55
CA ASP A 108 -19.90 2.07 -1.98
C ASP A 108 -20.20 0.87 -2.90
N LEU A 109 -20.24 -0.36 -2.35
CA LEU A 109 -20.65 -1.52 -3.14
C LEU A 109 -22.13 -1.47 -3.50
N VAL A 110 -22.98 -0.91 -2.64
CA VAL A 110 -24.42 -0.76 -2.93
C VAL A 110 -24.62 0.21 -4.10
N SER A 111 -23.91 1.33 -4.11
CA SER A 111 -23.90 2.30 -5.22
C SER A 111 -23.25 1.76 -6.48
N LEU A 112 -22.15 1.00 -6.39
CA LEU A 112 -21.57 0.30 -7.55
C LEU A 112 -22.54 -0.76 -8.11
N THR A 113 -23.28 -1.46 -7.24
CA THR A 113 -24.29 -2.44 -7.67
C THR A 113 -25.50 -1.74 -8.30
N ASP A 114 -25.91 -0.58 -7.77
CA ASP A 114 -26.95 0.25 -8.36
C ASP A 114 -26.53 0.86 -9.71
N GLN A 115 -25.25 1.22 -9.88
CA GLN A 115 -24.70 1.66 -11.18
C GLN A 115 -24.52 0.49 -12.16
N MET A 116 -24.30 -0.72 -11.66
CA MET A 116 -24.23 -1.94 -12.47
C MET A 116 -25.61 -2.47 -12.87
N ARG A 117 -26.71 -1.90 -12.39
CA ARG A 117 -28.02 -2.15 -13.00
C ARG A 117 -27.96 -1.61 -14.41
N ILE A 118 -27.74 -2.53 -15.36
CA ILE A 118 -27.97 -2.31 -16.78
C ILE A 118 -29.37 -1.70 -16.85
N ALA A 119 -29.43 -0.40 -17.11
CA ALA A 119 -30.69 0.26 -17.34
C ALA A 119 -31.32 -0.50 -18.50
N GLU A 120 -32.33 -1.32 -18.22
CA GLU A 120 -33.13 -1.91 -19.26
C GLU A 120 -33.58 -0.75 -20.13
N PRO A 121 -33.24 -0.76 -21.44
CA PRO A 121 -33.57 0.33 -22.32
C PRO A 121 -35.08 0.51 -22.22
N ARG A 122 -35.50 1.60 -21.57
CA ARG A 122 -36.89 2.00 -21.53
C ARG A 122 -37.24 2.34 -22.96
N LEU A 123 -37.78 1.36 -23.67
CA LEU A 123 -38.35 1.55 -25.00
C LEU A 123 -39.42 2.64 -24.85
N PRO A 124 -39.21 3.82 -25.45
CA PRO A 124 -40.20 4.89 -25.38
C PRO A 124 -41.40 4.43 -26.19
N GLY A 125 -42.53 4.15 -25.51
CA GLY A 125 -43.81 3.99 -26.21
C GLY A 125 -44.63 2.75 -25.90
N ARG A 126 -44.47 2.09 -24.74
CA ARG A 126 -45.50 1.15 -24.27
C ARG A 126 -46.19 1.71 -23.04
N ASN A 127 -47.30 2.41 -23.26
CA ASN A 127 -48.35 2.61 -22.26
C ASN A 127 -48.94 1.23 -21.91
N GLU A 128 -48.21 0.43 -21.14
CA GLU A 128 -48.78 -0.74 -20.51
C GLU A 128 -49.53 -0.26 -19.28
N THR A 129 -50.79 0.08 -19.49
CA THR A 129 -51.83 -0.10 -18.47
C THR A 129 -51.75 -1.57 -18.05
N PHE A 130 -50.97 -1.85 -16.99
CA PHE A 130 -50.95 -3.16 -16.37
C PHE A 130 -52.37 -3.45 -15.88
N PRO A 131 -53.07 -4.43 -16.46
CA PRO A 131 -54.37 -4.82 -15.96
C PRO A 131 -54.16 -5.54 -14.63
N GLU A 132 -54.95 -5.16 -13.63
CA GLU A 132 -55.26 -6.08 -12.53
C GLU A 132 -55.59 -7.47 -13.11
N PRO A 133 -55.15 -8.57 -12.48
CA PRO A 133 -55.42 -9.90 -12.98
C PRO A 133 -56.91 -10.26 -12.79
N SER A 134 -57.72 -9.93 -13.79
CA SER A 134 -59.10 -10.43 -13.93
C SER A 134 -59.27 -11.22 -15.24
N VAL A 135 -59.25 -12.55 -15.09
CA VAL A 135 -60.23 -13.51 -15.62
C VAL A 135 -60.84 -13.22 -17.01
N LEU A 136 -60.46 -14.07 -17.99
CA LEU A 136 -61.31 -14.69 -19.01
C LEU A 136 -61.95 -13.81 -20.11
N GLY A 137 -61.58 -14.09 -21.37
CA GLY A 137 -62.54 -14.04 -22.51
C GLY A 137 -62.14 -13.28 -23.77
N LYS A 138 -61.67 -14.05 -24.77
CA LYS A 138 -61.95 -14.03 -26.23
C LYS A 138 -62.35 -12.76 -27.02
N ASP A 139 -61.66 -12.69 -28.18
CA ASP A 139 -62.09 -12.37 -29.55
C ASP A 139 -62.14 -10.91 -30.08
N ALA A 140 -61.20 -10.67 -31.02
CA ALA A 140 -61.25 -9.95 -32.31
C ALA A 140 -61.83 -8.52 -32.40
N THR A 141 -61.08 -7.57 -33.00
CA THR A 141 -61.11 -7.23 -34.46
C THR A 141 -60.26 -5.98 -34.77
N VAL A 142 -59.50 -6.12 -35.86
CA VAL A 142 -58.81 -5.24 -36.84
C VAL A 142 -59.01 -3.70 -36.88
N GLN A 143 -57.93 -3.05 -37.38
CA GLN A 143 -57.79 -1.75 -38.09
C GLN A 143 -57.48 -0.49 -37.25
N ASP A 144 -56.32 0.15 -37.48
CA ASP A 144 -56.20 1.25 -38.47
C ASP A 144 -54.76 1.77 -38.55
N GLU A 145 -54.31 2.07 -39.77
CA GLU A 145 -52.99 2.64 -40.09
C GLU A 145 -53.06 4.17 -40.00
N SER A 146 -52.03 4.82 -39.46
CA SER A 146 -51.70 6.18 -39.93
C SER A 146 -50.25 6.58 -39.66
N ASP A 147 -49.60 6.87 -40.77
CA ASP A 147 -48.40 7.68 -40.94
C ASP A 147 -48.42 9.02 -40.18
N ARG A 148 -47.24 9.41 -39.67
CA ARG A 148 -46.75 10.81 -39.52
C ARG A 148 -45.29 10.73 -39.05
N SER A 149 -44.28 10.81 -39.92
CA SER A 149 -43.74 11.98 -40.62
C SER A 149 -43.47 13.20 -39.72
N GLY A 150 -42.17 13.49 -39.56
CA GLY A 150 -41.60 14.82 -39.36
C GLY A 150 -41.39 15.24 -37.91
N ASP A 151 -40.13 15.45 -37.51
CA ASP A 151 -39.62 16.81 -37.31
C ASP A 151 -38.12 16.78 -36.99
N ASP A 152 -37.33 17.32 -37.92
CA ASP A 152 -35.89 17.53 -37.80
C ASP A 152 -35.61 18.71 -36.87
N GLY A 153 -35.55 18.41 -35.58
CA GLY A 153 -35.16 19.36 -34.53
C GLY A 153 -33.65 19.65 -34.54
N ASN A 154 -33.27 20.58 -35.39
CA ASN A 154 -32.02 21.36 -35.43
C ASN A 154 -31.45 21.61 -34.01
N ARG A 155 -30.45 20.82 -33.59
CA ARG A 155 -29.78 20.97 -32.30
C ARG A 155 -28.36 21.45 -32.50
N SER A 156 -28.20 22.76 -32.37
CA SER A 156 -26.96 23.52 -32.37
C SER A 156 -25.86 22.81 -31.58
N GLU A 157 -24.81 22.38 -32.27
CA GLU A 157 -23.53 21.98 -31.70
C GLU A 157 -22.84 23.22 -31.13
N GLN A 158 -23.28 23.67 -29.94
CA GLN A 158 -22.47 24.53 -29.11
C GLN A 158 -21.42 23.66 -28.45
N SER A 159 -20.19 23.79 -28.95
CA SER A 159 -18.95 23.27 -28.41
C SER A 159 -18.72 23.79 -26.99
N THR A 160 -19.30 23.10 -26.01
CA THR A 160 -19.00 23.25 -24.59
C THR A 160 -17.65 22.59 -24.29
N GLU A 161 -16.58 23.19 -24.80
CA GLU A 161 -15.19 22.76 -24.60
C GLU A 161 -14.56 23.38 -23.34
N ALA A 162 -15.40 23.90 -22.44
CA ALA A 162 -14.99 24.42 -21.15
C ALA A 162 -15.19 23.35 -20.07
N GLN A 163 -14.08 22.93 -19.46
CA GLN A 163 -14.02 22.07 -18.27
C GLN A 163 -14.35 20.59 -18.51
N ARG A 164 -13.53 19.93 -19.34
CA ARG A 164 -13.06 18.59 -18.93
C ARG A 164 -12.21 18.76 -17.68
N ALA A 165 -12.87 18.96 -16.53
CA ALA A 165 -12.28 18.59 -15.27
C ALA A 165 -11.86 17.13 -15.45
N GLU A 166 -10.54 16.88 -15.49
CA GLU A 166 -10.03 15.53 -15.35
C GLU A 166 -10.58 15.04 -14.01
N THR A 167 -11.73 14.35 -14.07
CA THR A 167 -12.26 13.57 -12.97
C THR A 167 -11.24 12.48 -12.77
N ARG A 168 -10.18 12.80 -12.02
CA ARG A 168 -9.22 11.83 -11.52
C ARG A 168 -10.06 10.91 -10.68
N LEU A 169 -10.40 9.77 -11.26
CA LEU A 169 -11.09 8.71 -10.55
C LEU A 169 -10.31 8.52 -9.26
N PRO A 170 -10.96 8.59 -8.08
CA PRO A 170 -10.28 8.37 -6.83
C PRO A 170 -9.56 7.02 -6.95
N LEU A 171 -8.24 7.00 -6.69
CA LEU A 171 -7.49 5.76 -6.59
C LEU A 171 -8.14 4.96 -5.46
N TYR A 172 -8.95 3.98 -5.85
CA TYR A 172 -9.77 3.21 -4.94
C TYR A 172 -9.19 1.80 -4.80
N PRO A 173 -9.07 1.27 -3.57
CA PRO A 173 -9.39 1.88 -2.27
C PRO A 173 -8.30 2.85 -1.76
N PRO A 174 -8.65 3.81 -0.86
CA PRO A 174 -7.65 4.62 -0.17
C PRO A 174 -6.69 3.73 0.61
N LEU A 175 -5.40 4.08 0.62
CA LEU A 175 -4.40 3.34 1.38
C LEU A 175 -4.74 3.38 2.87
N ALA A 176 -4.82 2.21 3.51
CA ALA A 176 -5.01 2.14 4.96
C ALA A 176 -3.92 2.97 5.67
N PRO A 177 -4.28 3.83 6.64
CA PRO A 177 -3.31 4.66 7.34
C PRO A 177 -2.26 3.78 7.99
N LEU A 178 -0.98 4.09 7.77
CA LEU A 178 0.11 3.37 8.39
C LEU A 178 0.40 4.00 9.75
N ALA A 179 0.63 3.16 10.75
CA ALA A 179 1.05 3.62 12.06
C ALA A 179 2.53 4.05 12.04
N VAL A 180 2.91 4.98 12.91
CA VAL A 180 4.31 5.40 13.09
C VAL A 180 5.05 4.30 13.83
N LEU A 181 6.15 3.79 13.26
CA LEU A 181 6.89 2.64 13.79
C LEU A 181 7.24 2.81 15.28
N PHE A 182 7.69 4.01 15.64
CA PHE A 182 8.24 4.35 16.96
C PHE A 182 7.17 4.41 18.06
N GLU A 183 5.90 4.52 17.67
CA GLU A 183 4.75 4.55 18.57
C GLU A 183 4.04 3.19 18.60
N ALA A 184 4.01 2.50 17.46
CA ALA A 184 3.24 1.27 17.28
C ALA A 184 3.98 0.01 17.74
N VAL A 185 5.31 -0.02 17.67
CA VAL A 185 6.11 -1.21 17.99
C VAL A 185 7.02 -0.91 19.17
N PRO A 186 6.99 -1.72 20.27
CA PRO A 186 7.92 -1.54 21.37
C PRO A 186 9.35 -1.82 20.91
N GLY A 187 10.25 -0.88 21.18
CA GLY A 187 11.67 -0.99 20.89
C GLY A 187 12.54 -0.78 22.12
N TRP A 188 13.86 -0.95 21.95
CA TRP A 188 14.87 -0.67 22.96
C TRP A 188 15.73 0.52 22.53
N ASP A 189 16.01 1.41 23.47
CA ASP A 189 16.92 2.53 23.26
C ASP A 189 18.32 2.14 23.75
N ILE A 190 19.27 2.02 22.82
CA ILE A 190 20.69 1.83 23.12
C ILE A 190 21.32 3.22 23.17
N ARG A 191 21.64 3.67 24.38
CA ARG A 191 22.25 4.99 24.62
C ARG A 191 23.75 4.83 24.78
N VAL A 192 24.53 5.80 24.29
CA VAL A 192 25.93 5.89 24.70
C VAL A 192 25.96 6.34 26.15
N ALA A 193 26.57 5.54 27.02
CA ALA A 193 26.80 5.95 28.40
C ALA A 193 27.65 7.22 28.40
N GLU A 194 27.26 8.22 29.19
CA GLU A 194 28.04 9.46 29.33
C GLU A 194 29.49 9.09 29.67
N GLN A 195 30.40 9.41 28.75
CA GLN A 195 31.82 9.25 29.02
C GLN A 195 32.17 10.18 30.18
N LEU A 196 32.49 9.60 31.34
CA LEU A 196 32.95 10.32 32.54
C LEU A 196 34.18 11.23 32.31
N ARG A 197 34.81 11.20 31.13
CA ARG A 197 36.02 11.97 30.78
C ARG A 197 36.07 12.37 29.30
N GLY A 198 35.09 13.13 28.80
CA GLY A 198 35.07 13.62 27.42
C GLY A 198 34.34 14.94 27.25
N SER A 199 34.56 15.63 26.12
CA SER A 199 33.91 16.92 25.81
C SER A 199 32.39 16.80 25.80
N ASP A 200 31.68 17.80 26.32
CA ASP A 200 30.21 17.85 26.48
C ASP A 200 29.39 17.54 25.20
N THR A 201 30.01 17.62 24.02
CA THR A 201 29.33 17.38 22.74
C THR A 201 29.71 16.03 22.14
N MET A 202 29.01 14.97 22.57
CA MET A 202 29.06 13.68 21.89
C MET A 202 28.42 13.80 20.50
N PRO A 203 29.09 13.37 19.41
CA PRO A 203 28.51 13.48 18.07
C PRO A 203 27.38 12.47 17.85
N ASP A 204 26.55 12.78 16.85
CA ASP A 204 25.45 11.91 16.45
C ASP A 204 25.98 10.63 15.78
N ILE A 205 25.30 9.52 16.07
CA ILE A 205 25.57 8.22 15.47
C ILE A 205 24.95 8.24 14.08
N ALA A 206 25.77 8.10 13.05
CA ALA A 206 25.33 8.10 11.65
C ALA A 206 24.97 6.70 11.16
N SER A 207 25.68 5.66 11.61
CA SER A 207 25.46 4.28 11.19
C SER A 207 25.64 3.30 12.35
N CYS A 208 25.01 2.14 12.26
CA CYS A 208 25.18 1.07 13.22
C CYS A 208 25.04 -0.32 12.59
N GLU A 209 25.65 -1.31 13.24
CA GLU A 209 25.65 -2.71 12.83
C GLU A 209 25.66 -3.60 14.08
N VAL A 210 25.11 -4.81 13.97
CA VAL A 210 25.22 -5.84 15.02
C VAL A 210 26.18 -6.93 14.57
N GLY A 211 27.16 -7.24 15.41
CA GLY A 211 28.14 -8.30 15.22
C GLY A 211 28.12 -9.33 16.36
N CYS A 212 29.07 -10.27 16.30
CA CYS A 212 29.31 -11.27 17.35
C CYS A 212 28.04 -12.02 17.78
N GLU A 213 27.30 -12.55 16.81
CA GLU A 213 26.05 -13.29 17.06
C GLU A 213 25.00 -12.49 17.84
N GLY A 214 24.93 -11.17 17.68
CA GLY A 214 23.92 -10.36 18.37
C GLY A 214 24.38 -9.82 19.71
N ARG A 215 25.60 -10.13 20.14
CA ARG A 215 26.13 -9.70 21.45
C ARG A 215 26.81 -8.35 21.42
N VAL A 216 27.18 -7.86 20.23
CA VAL A 216 27.89 -6.59 20.09
C VAL A 216 27.14 -5.70 19.11
N VAL A 217 26.81 -4.49 19.53
CA VAL A 217 26.35 -3.42 18.65
C VAL A 217 27.50 -2.47 18.42
N VAL A 218 27.72 -2.08 17.18
CA VAL A 218 28.74 -1.13 16.77
C VAL A 218 28.05 0.06 16.14
N GLY A 219 28.48 1.27 16.48
CA GLY A 219 27.97 2.52 15.92
C GLY A 219 29.12 3.41 15.48
N VAL A 220 28.94 4.19 14.42
CA VAL A 220 29.94 5.14 13.93
C VAL A 220 29.29 6.52 13.81
N GLY A 221 29.95 7.55 14.32
CA GLY A 221 29.42 8.92 14.33
C GLY A 221 30.49 9.96 14.66
N GLY A 222 30.55 11.06 13.89
CA GLY A 222 31.52 12.14 14.10
C GLY A 222 32.98 11.71 14.19
N GLY A 223 33.38 10.67 13.45
CA GLY A 223 34.73 10.09 13.49
C GLY A 223 35.01 9.13 14.65
N ASN A 224 34.04 8.87 15.52
CA ASN A 224 34.16 7.95 16.65
C ASN A 224 33.51 6.60 16.36
N LEU A 225 34.07 5.55 16.96
CA LEU A 225 33.54 4.18 16.98
C LEU A 225 32.98 3.87 18.38
N TYR A 226 31.69 3.56 18.44
CA TYR A 226 30.98 3.16 19.65
C TYR A 226 30.76 1.66 19.63
N ILE A 227 31.05 0.98 20.75
CA ILE A 227 30.88 -0.46 20.88
C ILE A 227 30.10 -0.73 22.16
N TRP A 228 28.95 -1.38 22.02
CA TRP A 228 28.13 -1.87 23.13
C TRP A 228 28.21 -3.38 23.16
N ARG A 229 28.46 -3.94 24.34
CA ARG A 229 28.39 -5.38 24.59
C ARG A 229 27.15 -5.65 25.44
N LEU A 230 26.31 -6.58 25.02
CA LEU A 230 25.23 -7.06 25.88
C LEU A 230 25.85 -7.89 27.01
N GLU A 231 25.43 -7.60 28.24
CA GLU A 231 25.73 -8.46 29.39
C GLU A 231 24.88 -9.74 29.28
N ASP A 232 25.48 -10.88 29.62
CA ASP A 232 24.82 -12.19 29.62
C ASP A 232 23.80 -12.31 30.76
#